data_AF-A0A9P7DWG3-F1
#
_entry.id   AF-A0A9P7DWG3-F1
#
_cell.length_a   1.000
_cell.length_b   1.000
_cell.length_c   1.000
_cell.angle_alpha   90.00
_cell.angle_beta   90.00
_cell.angle_gamma   90.00
#
_symmetry.space_group_name_H-M   'P 1'
#
loop_
_entity.id
_entity.type
_entity.pdbx_description
1 polymer ?
#
loop_
_entity_poly.entity_id
_entity_poly.type
_entity_poly.pdbx_seq_one_letter_code
_entity_poly.pdbx_strand_id
1 'polypeptide(L)'
;MSSLSTSTLDSKVLGSIRQSITGFLQRCGLQYKNGPLDETWYSECCQEATKRGYPMDAILPYMAIGAAVMSNAYDHLPDNATKMWICLFTAIGACIDDMMIRPEYIVHVYHFNERFANCQPQGHLVMSAYDGLLREVACYYSAPVSNFIVTSALDFVSSILLDNETKDMTISPRTPSYPEYSRMLSGIPYAYAYCVFPCTLPLREYVQCMPDLAIVLNHANDILSHYKEEIQGDTANYLSLMAASRGLTKQDALQELIEKTVQAHQNILEFLRPCPEAHDAYVAFFDGFIKAHTTVKRYKLEEVMSERSSS
;
A
#
# COMPACT_ATOMS: atom_id res chain seq x y z
N MET A 1 15.69 19.89 15.85
CA MET A 1 16.75 18.93 16.22
C MET A 1 16.38 18.30 17.55
N SER A 2 15.73 17.14 17.50
CA SER A 2 15.56 16.22 18.63
C SER A 2 16.11 14.89 18.12
N SER A 3 17.21 14.44 18.70
CA SER A 3 17.82 13.15 18.39
C SER A 3 16.93 12.06 18.97
N LEU A 4 16.02 11.53 18.15
CA LEU A 4 15.29 10.32 18.45
C LEU A 4 16.30 9.17 18.52
N SER A 5 16.51 8.69 19.74
CA SER A 5 17.17 7.42 20.06
C SER A 5 16.64 6.34 19.12
N THR A 6 17.50 5.83 18.22
CA THR A 6 17.25 4.57 17.52
C THR A 6 17.23 3.45 18.54
N SER A 7 16.04 3.18 19.09
CA SER A 7 15.72 1.94 19.80
C SER A 7 16.10 0.79 18.87
N THR A 8 17.25 0.18 19.13
CA THR A 8 17.66 -1.03 18.43
C THR A 8 16.89 -2.16 19.07
N LEU A 9 15.97 -2.80 18.32
CA LEU A 9 15.25 -3.98 18.79
C LEU A 9 16.25 -5.02 19.32
N ASP A 10 15.84 -5.79 20.32
CA ASP A 10 16.64 -6.90 20.82
C ASP A 10 17.06 -7.83 19.66
N SER A 11 18.29 -8.33 19.74
CA SER A 11 18.88 -9.19 18.70
C SER A 11 18.00 -10.41 18.35
N LYS A 12 17.29 -10.98 19.33
CA LYS A 12 16.39 -12.12 19.08
C LYS A 12 15.14 -11.68 18.32
N VAL A 13 14.57 -10.52 18.67
CA VAL A 13 13.40 -9.95 17.98
C VAL A 13 13.77 -9.62 16.53
N LEU A 14 14.90 -8.97 16.30
CA LEU A 14 15.41 -8.67 14.96
C LEU A 14 15.64 -9.96 14.14
N GLY A 15 16.22 -10.99 14.76
CA GLY A 15 16.41 -12.30 14.13
C GLY A 15 15.09 -12.99 13.74
N SER A 16 14.07 -12.91 14.60
CA SER A 16 12.73 -13.46 14.36
C SER A 16 12.01 -12.75 13.21
N ILE A 17 12.08 -11.40 13.16
CA ILE A 17 11.51 -10.61 12.06
C ILE A 17 12.20 -10.96 10.74
N ARG A 18 13.54 -11.02 10.72
CA ARG A 18 14.31 -11.44 9.53
C ARG A 18 13.88 -12.82 9.04
N GLN A 19 13.76 -13.79 9.96
CA GLN A 19 13.36 -15.15 9.62
C GLN A 19 11.94 -15.18 9.03
N SER A 20 11.01 -14.42 9.60
CA SER A 20 9.63 -14.33 9.12
C SER A 20 9.55 -13.74 7.72
N ILE A 21 10.24 -12.61 7.45
CA ILE A 21 10.29 -11.99 6.13
C ILE A 21 10.97 -12.93 5.11
N THR A 22 12.09 -13.55 5.48
CA THR A 22 12.80 -14.49 4.60
C THR A 22 11.93 -15.69 4.25
N GLY A 23 11.26 -16.29 5.24
CA GLY A 23 10.35 -17.42 5.04
C GLY A 23 9.14 -17.05 4.17
N PHE A 24 8.56 -15.86 4.37
CA PHE A 24 7.50 -15.32 3.51
C PHE A 24 7.96 -15.23 2.04
N LEU A 25 9.09 -14.55 1.78
CA LEU A 25 9.61 -14.39 0.43
C LEU A 25 9.89 -15.74 -0.24
N GLN A 26 10.56 -16.66 0.46
CA GLN A 26 10.85 -18.00 -0.06
C GLN A 26 9.58 -18.79 -0.41
N ARG A 27 8.56 -18.76 0.44
CA ARG A 27 7.29 -19.48 0.21
C ARG A 27 6.48 -18.92 -0.97
N CYS A 28 6.66 -17.65 -1.30
CA CYS A 28 6.08 -17.02 -2.48
C CYS A 28 6.97 -17.14 -3.74
N GLY A 29 8.14 -17.80 -3.65
CA GLY A 29 9.09 -17.86 -4.77
C GLY A 29 9.77 -16.51 -5.09
N LEU A 30 9.77 -15.59 -4.13
CA LEU A 30 10.31 -14.23 -4.25
C LEU A 30 11.69 -14.13 -3.60
N GLN A 31 12.44 -13.09 -3.97
CA GLN A 31 13.77 -12.83 -3.44
C GLN A 31 13.89 -11.39 -2.97
N TYR A 32 14.59 -11.17 -1.86
CA TYR A 32 15.00 -9.84 -1.47
C TYR A 32 16.03 -9.33 -2.48
N LYS A 33 15.70 -8.25 -3.17
CA LYS A 33 16.59 -7.55 -4.09
C LYS A 33 16.50 -6.07 -3.78
N ASN A 34 17.60 -5.48 -3.33
CA ASN A 34 17.69 -4.04 -3.20
C ASN A 34 18.07 -3.44 -4.57
N GLY A 35 17.29 -2.47 -5.03
CA GLY A 35 17.49 -1.79 -6.31
C GLY A 35 17.50 -0.27 -6.11
N PRO A 36 18.20 0.48 -6.97
CA PRO A 36 18.10 1.94 -6.96
C PRO A 36 16.72 2.39 -7.42
N LEU A 37 16.32 3.59 -7.00
CA LEU A 37 15.17 4.27 -7.58
C LEU A 37 15.45 4.56 -9.06
N ASP A 38 14.42 4.46 -9.91
CA ASP A 38 14.51 4.94 -11.29
C ASP A 38 14.48 6.48 -11.29
N GLU A 39 15.67 7.08 -11.35
CA GLU A 39 15.85 8.54 -11.31
C GLU A 39 15.24 9.25 -12.52
N THR A 40 15.23 8.58 -13.69
CA THR A 40 14.59 9.14 -14.90
C THR A 40 13.10 9.22 -14.69
N TRP A 41 12.48 8.12 -14.27
CA TRP A 41 11.04 8.12 -14.02
C TRP A 41 10.64 9.04 -12.88
N TYR A 42 11.42 9.05 -11.79
CA TYR A 42 11.20 9.97 -10.68
C TYR A 42 11.18 11.44 -11.14
N SER A 43 12.16 11.84 -11.97
CA SER A 43 12.23 13.21 -12.51
C SER A 43 11.02 13.55 -13.37
N GLU A 44 10.64 12.66 -14.29
CA GLU A 44 9.47 12.86 -15.15
C GLU A 44 8.17 12.96 -14.35
N CYS A 45 8.00 12.13 -13.32
CA CYS A 45 6.82 12.19 -12.44
C CYS A 45 6.76 13.52 -11.65
N CYS A 46 7.90 14.01 -11.17
CA CYS A 46 7.97 15.30 -10.48
C CYS A 46 7.66 16.47 -11.42
N GLN A 47 8.14 16.40 -12.67
CA GLN A 47 7.85 17.40 -13.70
C GLN A 47 6.35 17.42 -14.05
N GLU A 48 5.74 16.25 -14.23
CA GLU A 48 4.32 16.15 -14.52
C GLU A 48 3.46 16.65 -13.34
N ALA A 49 3.81 16.30 -12.10
CA ALA A 49 3.13 16.84 -10.91
C ALA A 49 3.21 18.38 -10.84
N THR A 50 4.39 18.95 -11.14
CA THR A 50 4.60 20.40 -11.21
C THR A 50 3.74 21.04 -12.31
N LYS A 51 3.72 20.43 -13.50
CA LYS A 51 2.92 20.89 -14.65
C LYS A 51 1.41 20.86 -14.37
N ARG A 52 0.95 19.88 -13.60
CA ARG A 52 -0.44 19.78 -13.13
C ARG A 52 -0.78 20.78 -12.01
N GLY A 53 0.21 21.53 -11.53
CA GLY A 53 0.03 22.51 -10.46
C GLY A 53 -0.18 21.86 -9.08
N TYR A 54 0.29 20.62 -8.89
CA TYR A 54 0.18 19.95 -7.60
C TYR A 54 1.11 20.62 -6.55
N PRO A 55 0.74 20.58 -5.26
CA PRO A 55 1.49 21.26 -4.20
C PRO A 55 2.78 20.51 -3.87
N MET A 56 3.82 20.72 -4.68
CA MET A 56 5.10 19.99 -4.60
C MET A 56 5.75 20.08 -3.21
N ASP A 57 5.63 21.20 -2.50
CA ASP A 57 6.15 21.33 -1.13
C ASP A 57 5.60 20.27 -0.17
N ALA A 58 4.36 19.82 -0.39
CA ALA A 58 3.72 18.77 0.41
C ALA A 58 3.98 17.37 -0.13
N ILE A 59 3.95 17.18 -1.46
CA ILE A 59 3.97 15.84 -2.07
C ILE A 59 5.37 15.32 -2.41
N LEU A 60 6.37 16.21 -2.56
CA LEU A 60 7.73 15.83 -2.96
C LEU A 60 8.36 14.70 -2.11
N PRO A 61 8.21 14.67 -0.75
CA PRO A 61 8.73 13.58 0.07
C PRO A 61 8.15 12.20 -0.26
N TYR A 62 6.98 12.16 -0.90
CA TYR A 62 6.24 10.94 -1.23
C TYR A 62 6.41 10.53 -2.70
N MET A 63 6.96 11.40 -3.55
CA MET A 63 7.15 11.11 -4.98
C MET A 63 8.06 9.90 -5.21
N ALA A 64 9.05 9.66 -4.35
CA ALA A 64 9.90 8.48 -4.44
C ALA A 64 9.12 7.17 -4.21
N ILE A 65 8.06 7.22 -3.38
CA ILE A 65 7.17 6.08 -3.14
C ILE A 65 6.38 5.79 -4.41
N GLY A 66 5.72 6.80 -4.98
CA GLY A 66 4.96 6.66 -6.21
C GLY A 66 5.82 6.15 -7.38
N ALA A 67 7.01 6.74 -7.56
CA ALA A 67 7.94 6.35 -8.61
C ALA A 67 8.42 4.91 -8.44
N ALA A 68 8.81 4.49 -7.23
CA ALA A 68 9.26 3.12 -6.98
C ALA A 68 8.14 2.09 -7.17
N VAL A 69 6.92 2.37 -6.69
CA VAL A 69 5.76 1.50 -6.89
C VAL A 69 5.44 1.35 -8.37
N MET A 70 5.41 2.45 -9.11
CA MET A 70 5.14 2.40 -10.54
C MET A 70 6.25 1.66 -11.31
N SER A 71 7.51 2.06 -11.16
CA SER A 71 8.62 1.53 -11.97
C SER A 71 9.02 0.10 -11.64
N ASN A 72 8.58 -0.42 -10.49
CA ASN A 72 8.81 -1.82 -10.13
C ASN A 72 7.53 -2.64 -10.24
N ALA A 73 6.45 -2.26 -9.57
CA ALA A 73 5.24 -3.07 -9.46
C ALA A 73 4.32 -2.97 -10.69
N TYR A 74 4.31 -1.85 -11.40
CA TYR A 74 3.40 -1.65 -12.53
C TYR A 74 4.11 -1.46 -13.87
N ASP A 75 5.39 -1.83 -13.96
CA ASP A 75 6.18 -1.64 -15.18
C ASP A 75 5.72 -2.53 -16.35
N HIS A 76 5.08 -3.66 -16.04
CA HIS A 76 4.50 -4.54 -17.06
C HIS A 76 3.29 -3.91 -17.80
N LEU A 77 2.69 -2.84 -17.27
CA LEU A 77 1.59 -2.17 -17.95
C LEU A 77 2.08 -1.52 -19.26
N PRO A 78 1.29 -1.54 -20.34
CA PRO A 78 1.75 -1.04 -21.64
C PRO A 78 1.65 0.48 -21.79
N ASP A 79 0.74 1.13 -21.05
CA ASP A 79 0.42 2.55 -21.24
C ASP A 79 1.12 3.45 -20.22
N ASN A 80 1.96 4.37 -20.72
CA ASN A 80 2.70 5.31 -19.87
C ASN A 80 1.80 6.32 -19.17
N ALA A 81 0.65 6.69 -19.75
CA ALA A 81 -0.27 7.62 -19.11
C ALA A 81 -0.90 6.99 -17.86
N THR A 82 -1.29 5.72 -17.94
CA THR A 82 -1.76 4.90 -16.82
C THR A 82 -0.67 4.76 -15.75
N LYS A 83 0.58 4.45 -16.14
CA LYS A 83 1.72 4.39 -15.21
C LYS A 83 1.92 5.72 -14.45
N MET A 84 1.94 6.84 -15.19
CA MET A 84 2.07 8.17 -14.60
C MET A 84 0.93 8.46 -13.60
N TRP A 85 -0.31 8.11 -13.97
CA TRP A 85 -1.45 8.26 -13.07
C TRP A 85 -1.29 7.42 -11.79
N ILE A 86 -0.86 6.15 -11.89
CA ILE A 86 -0.60 5.28 -10.72
C ILE A 86 0.48 5.89 -9.82
N CYS A 87 1.56 6.43 -10.40
CA CYS A 87 2.62 7.08 -9.63
C CYS A 87 2.08 8.27 -8.82
N LEU A 88 1.35 9.17 -9.48
CA LEU A 88 0.77 10.37 -8.84
C LEU A 88 -0.27 9.99 -7.79
N PHE A 89 -1.15 9.03 -8.09
CA PHE A 89 -2.14 8.49 -7.17
C PHE A 89 -1.50 7.92 -5.91
N THR A 90 -0.43 7.14 -6.06
CA THR A 90 0.32 6.55 -4.95
C THR A 90 1.01 7.61 -4.11
N ALA A 91 1.72 8.56 -4.73
CA ALA A 91 2.44 9.61 -4.02
C ALA A 91 1.50 10.55 -3.24
N ILE A 92 0.38 10.95 -3.85
CA ILE A 92 -0.63 11.81 -3.20
C ILE A 92 -1.38 11.03 -2.11
N GLY A 93 -1.73 9.76 -2.34
CA GLY A 93 -2.35 8.90 -1.33
C GLY A 93 -1.46 8.76 -0.08
N ALA A 94 -0.16 8.47 -0.28
CA ALA A 94 0.81 8.40 0.83
C ALA A 94 0.99 9.75 1.56
N CYS A 95 0.94 10.87 0.82
CA CYS A 95 0.95 12.20 1.42
C CYS A 95 -0.29 12.44 2.30
N ILE A 96 -1.47 12.02 1.82
CA ILE A 96 -2.73 12.13 2.55
C ILE A 96 -2.69 11.30 3.85
N ASP A 97 -2.23 10.06 3.77
CA ASP A 97 -2.11 9.14 4.92
C ASP A 97 -1.27 9.74 6.06
N ASP A 98 -0.07 10.22 5.74
CA ASP A 98 0.87 10.76 6.74
C ASP A 98 0.53 12.20 7.21
N MET A 99 -0.12 13.01 6.37
CA MET A 99 -0.34 14.44 6.64
C MET A 99 -1.75 14.75 7.15
N MET A 100 -2.79 14.14 6.58
CA MET A 100 -4.18 14.57 6.81
C MET A 100 -4.78 14.04 8.11
N ILE A 101 -4.15 13.05 8.74
CA ILE A 101 -4.51 12.56 10.08
C ILE A 101 -4.22 13.60 11.19
N ARG A 102 -3.46 14.66 10.88
CA ARG A 102 -3.09 15.67 11.88
C ARG A 102 -4.28 16.59 12.20
N PRO A 103 -4.45 17.03 13.47
CA PRO A 103 -5.60 17.82 13.90
C PRO A 103 -5.86 19.09 13.08
N GLU A 104 -4.82 19.72 12.56
CA GLU A 104 -4.92 20.92 11.73
C GLU A 104 -5.47 20.67 10.32
N TYR A 105 -5.39 19.44 9.81
CA TYR A 105 -5.78 19.09 8.44
C TYR A 105 -7.01 18.18 8.36
N ILE A 106 -7.37 17.50 9.44
CA ILE A 106 -8.46 16.51 9.47
C ILE A 106 -9.81 17.08 9.00
N VAL A 107 -10.05 18.39 9.22
CA VAL A 107 -11.25 19.09 8.73
C VAL A 107 -11.46 18.96 7.21
N HIS A 108 -10.38 18.85 6.44
CA HIS A 108 -10.45 18.67 4.99
C HIS A 108 -10.84 17.26 4.58
N VAL A 109 -10.59 16.26 5.43
CA VAL A 109 -10.96 14.86 5.22
C VAL A 109 -12.46 14.67 5.43
N TYR A 110 -13.03 15.29 6.49
CA TYR A 110 -14.47 15.15 6.82
C TYR A 110 -15.40 15.49 5.65
N HIS A 111 -15.05 16.52 4.88
CA HIS A 111 -15.89 16.99 3.77
C HIS A 111 -15.48 16.43 2.41
N PHE A 112 -14.42 15.62 2.32
CA PHE A 112 -13.87 15.22 1.02
C PHE A 112 -14.88 14.44 0.17
N ASN A 113 -15.44 13.35 0.72
CA ASN A 113 -16.37 12.49 0.00
C ASN A 113 -17.68 13.22 -0.37
N GLU A 114 -18.19 14.04 0.55
CA GLU A 114 -19.36 14.90 0.30
C GLU A 114 -19.10 15.86 -0.87
N ARG A 115 -17.97 16.56 -0.84
CA ARG A 115 -17.59 17.51 -1.90
C ARG A 115 -17.31 16.80 -3.22
N PHE A 116 -16.64 15.64 -3.18
CA PHE A 116 -16.37 14.83 -4.34
C PHE A 116 -17.67 14.47 -5.08
N ALA A 117 -18.64 13.91 -4.34
CA ALA A 117 -19.95 13.51 -4.86
C ALA A 117 -20.76 14.70 -5.41
N ASN A 118 -20.67 15.86 -4.76
CA ASN A 118 -21.36 17.07 -5.18
C ASN A 118 -20.58 17.93 -6.20
N CYS A 119 -19.43 17.45 -6.68
CA CYS A 119 -18.53 18.20 -7.59
C CYS A 119 -18.14 19.59 -7.06
N GLN A 120 -17.97 19.71 -5.75
CA GLN A 120 -17.57 20.94 -5.08
C GLN A 120 -16.05 21.02 -4.92
N PRO A 121 -15.46 22.24 -4.91
CA PRO A 121 -14.03 22.39 -4.66
C PRO A 121 -13.59 21.85 -3.29
N GLN A 122 -12.47 21.15 -3.27
CA GLN A 122 -11.87 20.65 -2.03
C GLN A 122 -11.25 21.78 -1.20
N GLY A 123 -11.16 21.56 0.11
CA GLY A 123 -10.71 22.59 1.06
C GLY A 123 -9.19 22.75 1.15
N HIS A 124 -8.42 21.87 0.50
CA HIS A 124 -6.96 21.81 0.60
C HIS A 124 -6.36 21.33 -0.72
N LEU A 125 -5.20 21.89 -1.12
CA LEU A 125 -4.60 21.64 -2.44
C LEU A 125 -4.24 20.16 -2.69
N VAL A 126 -3.73 19.45 -1.67
CA VAL A 126 -3.46 18.00 -1.79
C VAL A 126 -4.75 17.21 -1.99
N MET A 127 -5.84 17.58 -1.31
CA MET A 127 -7.14 16.94 -1.50
C MET A 127 -7.69 17.26 -2.90
N SER A 128 -7.54 18.49 -3.39
CA SER A 128 -7.90 18.85 -4.77
C SER A 128 -7.14 18.04 -5.81
N ALA A 129 -5.85 17.78 -5.58
CA ALA A 129 -5.04 16.94 -6.46
C ALA A 129 -5.55 15.48 -6.49
N TYR A 130 -5.87 14.92 -5.32
CA TYR A 130 -6.45 13.58 -5.21
C TYR A 130 -7.82 13.47 -5.88
N ASP A 131 -8.72 14.42 -5.63
CA ASP A 131 -10.03 14.53 -6.29
C ASP A 131 -9.89 14.52 -7.81
N GLY A 132 -8.98 15.35 -8.35
CA GLY A 132 -8.69 15.37 -9.79
C GLY A 132 -8.28 13.99 -10.33
N LEU A 133 -7.37 13.30 -9.65
CA LEU A 133 -6.95 11.95 -10.05
C LEU A 133 -8.10 10.94 -10.01
N LEU A 134 -9.00 11.01 -9.02
CA LEU A 134 -10.17 10.13 -8.95
C LEU A 134 -11.15 10.37 -10.10
N ARG A 135 -11.28 11.62 -10.58
CA ARG A 135 -12.11 11.94 -11.74
C ARG A 135 -11.50 11.46 -13.06
N GLU A 136 -10.18 11.34 -13.13
CA GLU A 136 -9.46 10.88 -14.32
C GLU A 136 -9.47 9.35 -14.51
N VAL A 137 -9.88 8.55 -13.52
CA VAL A 137 -9.78 7.08 -13.57
C VAL A 137 -10.47 6.48 -14.81
N ALA A 138 -11.58 7.07 -15.24
CA ALA A 138 -12.33 6.63 -16.42
C ALA A 138 -11.59 6.85 -17.75
N CYS A 139 -10.51 7.63 -17.75
CA CYS A 139 -9.64 7.79 -18.91
C CYS A 139 -8.71 6.59 -19.11
N TYR A 140 -8.45 5.80 -18.07
CA TYR A 140 -7.46 4.71 -18.08
C TYR A 140 -8.09 3.32 -18.01
N TYR A 141 -9.26 3.21 -17.36
CA TYR A 141 -9.92 1.94 -17.10
C TYR A 141 -11.37 1.92 -17.58
N SER A 142 -11.89 0.70 -17.76
CA SER A 142 -13.31 0.50 -18.08
C SER A 142 -14.21 0.99 -16.93
N ALA A 143 -15.44 1.40 -17.24
CA ALA A 143 -16.40 1.90 -16.26
C ALA A 143 -16.54 1.07 -14.96
N PRO A 144 -16.71 -0.28 -14.99
CA PRO A 144 -16.80 -1.05 -13.74
C PRO A 144 -15.51 -0.98 -12.93
N VAL A 145 -14.35 -1.06 -13.58
CA VAL A 145 -13.04 -0.99 -12.92
C VAL A 145 -12.82 0.39 -12.31
N SER A 146 -13.11 1.45 -13.06
CA SER A 146 -13.00 2.83 -12.56
C SER A 146 -13.87 3.06 -11.33
N ASN A 147 -15.10 2.53 -11.32
CA ASN A 147 -15.98 2.63 -10.16
C ASN A 147 -15.36 1.96 -8.93
N PHE A 148 -14.80 0.75 -9.06
CA PHE A 148 -14.18 0.05 -7.93
C PHE A 148 -12.93 0.77 -7.41
N ILE A 149 -12.11 1.32 -8.29
CA ILE A 149 -10.94 2.12 -7.91
C ILE A 149 -11.39 3.37 -7.13
N VAL A 150 -12.36 4.12 -7.67
CA VAL A 150 -12.88 5.33 -7.03
C VAL A 150 -13.51 5.01 -5.68
N THR A 151 -14.35 3.98 -5.57
CA THR A 151 -14.97 3.63 -4.28
C THR A 151 -13.92 3.21 -3.25
N SER A 152 -12.92 2.42 -3.64
CA SER A 152 -11.84 2.03 -2.72
C SER A 152 -11.02 3.24 -2.25
N ALA A 153 -10.82 4.25 -3.10
CA ALA A 153 -10.16 5.50 -2.73
C ALA A 153 -11.01 6.39 -1.81
N LEU A 154 -12.33 6.41 -1.98
CA LEU A 154 -13.25 7.12 -1.09
C LEU A 154 -13.35 6.43 0.29
N ASP A 155 -13.27 5.10 0.32
CA ASP A 155 -13.19 4.30 1.55
C ASP A 155 -11.91 4.62 2.33
N PHE A 156 -10.78 4.76 1.64
CA PHE A 156 -9.51 5.21 2.24
C PHE A 156 -9.62 6.57 2.91
N VAL A 157 -10.21 7.56 2.23
CA VAL A 157 -10.39 8.88 2.87
C VAL A 157 -11.29 8.78 4.10
N SER A 158 -12.29 7.90 4.07
CA SER A 158 -13.16 7.62 5.22
C SER A 158 -12.42 6.88 6.34
N SER A 159 -11.45 6.03 6.03
CA SER A 159 -10.67 5.30 7.04
C SER A 159 -9.81 6.24 7.88
N ILE A 160 -9.30 7.34 7.32
CA ILE A 160 -8.56 8.35 8.07
C ILE A 160 -9.44 8.97 9.16
N LEU A 161 -10.73 9.19 8.87
CA LEU A 161 -11.70 9.63 9.88
C LEU A 161 -11.95 8.54 10.92
N LEU A 162 -12.12 7.29 10.47
CA LEU A 162 -12.29 6.15 11.38
C LEU A 162 -11.11 6.03 12.36
N ASP A 163 -9.87 6.12 11.86
CA ASP A 163 -8.67 6.02 12.68
C ASP A 163 -8.58 7.18 13.68
N ASN A 164 -8.95 8.40 13.28
CA ASN A 164 -9.02 9.55 14.17
C ASN A 164 -10.08 9.38 15.27
N GLU A 165 -11.30 8.96 14.92
CA GLU A 165 -12.41 8.78 15.86
C GLU A 165 -12.21 7.57 16.79
N THR A 166 -11.38 6.60 16.40
CA THR A 166 -11.17 5.36 17.15
C THR A 166 -9.77 5.21 17.75
N LYS A 167 -8.94 6.27 17.72
CA LYS A 167 -7.53 6.25 18.14
C LYS A 167 -7.27 5.60 19.51
N ASP A 168 -8.15 5.82 20.49
CA ASP A 168 -8.03 5.29 21.85
C ASP A 168 -9.09 4.22 22.16
N MET A 169 -9.73 3.66 21.13
CA MET A 169 -10.78 2.67 21.28
C MET A 169 -10.21 1.32 21.71
N THR A 170 -10.77 0.74 22.77
CA THR A 170 -10.45 -0.64 23.16
C THR A 170 -10.98 -1.63 22.12
N ILE A 171 -10.08 -2.43 21.55
CA ILE A 171 -10.45 -3.50 20.62
C ILE A 171 -11.13 -4.64 21.37
N SER A 172 -12.37 -4.95 20.97
CA SER A 172 -13.15 -6.04 21.55
C SER A 172 -12.73 -7.38 20.95
N PRO A 173 -12.34 -8.38 21.76
CA PRO A 173 -12.03 -9.73 21.26
C PRO A 173 -13.27 -10.48 20.76
N ARG A 174 -14.47 -9.95 21.02
CA ARG A 174 -15.74 -10.51 20.51
C ARG A 174 -16.00 -10.17 19.04
N THR A 175 -15.18 -9.31 18.44
CA THR A 175 -15.33 -8.85 17.05
C THR A 175 -14.00 -9.01 16.31
N PRO A 176 -13.53 -10.25 16.07
CA PRO A 176 -12.20 -10.53 15.51
C PRO A 176 -12.02 -10.09 14.05
N SER A 177 -13.10 -9.71 13.36
CA SER A 177 -13.06 -9.22 11.97
C SER A 177 -12.85 -7.71 11.86
N TYR A 178 -12.94 -6.95 12.96
CA TYR A 178 -12.78 -5.50 12.92
C TYR A 178 -11.42 -5.05 12.36
N PRO A 179 -10.28 -5.64 12.76
CA PRO A 179 -8.98 -5.25 12.21
C PRO A 179 -8.94 -5.40 10.68
N GLU A 180 -9.47 -6.51 10.15
CA GLU A 180 -9.48 -6.78 8.70
C GLU A 180 -10.37 -5.75 7.98
N TYR A 181 -11.55 -5.47 8.55
CA TYR A 181 -12.44 -4.43 8.02
C TYR A 181 -11.75 -3.07 7.94
N SER A 182 -11.14 -2.60 9.03
CA SER A 182 -10.43 -1.31 9.05
C SER A 182 -9.30 -1.30 8.02
N ARG A 183 -8.51 -2.37 7.96
CA ARG A 183 -7.39 -2.51 7.03
C ARG A 183 -7.82 -2.54 5.56
N MET A 184 -8.97 -3.13 5.26
CA MET A 184 -9.52 -3.14 3.90
C MET A 184 -9.93 -1.74 3.43
N LEU A 185 -10.32 -0.84 4.33
CA LEU A 185 -10.58 0.56 4.00
C LEU A 185 -9.27 1.34 3.83
N SER A 186 -8.38 1.27 4.83
CA SER A 186 -7.16 2.09 4.85
C SER A 186 -6.09 1.65 3.85
N GLY A 187 -6.04 0.36 3.51
CA GLY A 187 -5.04 -0.16 2.58
C GLY A 187 -5.30 0.11 1.11
N ILE A 188 -6.51 0.56 0.75
CA ILE A 188 -6.92 0.78 -0.64
C ILE A 188 -6.66 -0.43 -1.56
N PRO A 189 -6.78 -1.68 -1.08
CA PRO A 189 -6.22 -2.83 -1.81
C PRO A 189 -6.93 -3.05 -3.14
N TYR A 190 -8.23 -2.75 -3.24
CA TYR A 190 -8.95 -2.94 -4.50
C TYR A 190 -8.54 -1.93 -5.57
N ALA A 191 -8.25 -0.67 -5.21
CA ALA A 191 -7.74 0.29 -6.20
C ALA A 191 -6.44 -0.23 -6.84
N TYR A 192 -5.50 -0.69 -6.02
CA TYR A 192 -4.24 -1.25 -6.50
C TYR A 192 -4.42 -2.59 -7.22
N ALA A 193 -5.25 -3.49 -6.71
CA ALA A 193 -5.52 -4.80 -7.32
C ALA A 193 -6.07 -4.66 -8.75
N TYR A 194 -6.98 -3.72 -8.98
CA TYR A 194 -7.52 -3.47 -10.31
C TYR A 194 -6.50 -2.83 -11.27
N CYS A 195 -5.53 -2.07 -10.75
CA CYS A 195 -4.46 -1.50 -11.56
C CYS A 195 -3.44 -2.54 -12.05
N VAL A 196 -3.44 -3.76 -11.50
CA VAL A 196 -2.50 -4.83 -11.90
C VAL A 196 -2.71 -5.26 -13.35
N PHE A 197 -3.95 -5.24 -13.83
CA PHE A 197 -4.31 -5.84 -15.10
C PHE A 197 -4.42 -4.78 -16.21
N PRO A 198 -3.89 -5.05 -17.43
CA PRO A 198 -4.05 -4.14 -18.56
C PRO A 198 -5.53 -3.81 -18.83
N CYS A 199 -5.84 -2.58 -19.21
CA CYS A 199 -7.22 -2.15 -19.47
C CYS A 199 -7.89 -2.88 -20.65
N THR A 200 -7.09 -3.53 -21.50
CA THR A 200 -7.54 -4.39 -22.61
C THR A 200 -8.00 -5.77 -22.15
N LEU A 201 -7.56 -6.23 -20.96
CA LEU A 201 -7.89 -7.55 -20.44
C LEU A 201 -9.34 -7.57 -19.92
N PRO A 202 -10.20 -8.51 -20.38
CA PRO A 202 -11.58 -8.54 -19.93
C PRO A 202 -11.69 -8.83 -18.43
N LEU A 203 -12.53 -8.06 -17.72
CA LEU A 203 -12.73 -8.18 -16.26
C LEU A 203 -12.97 -9.62 -15.78
N ARG A 204 -13.73 -10.41 -16.53
CA ARG A 204 -14.07 -11.81 -16.18
C ARG A 204 -12.85 -12.73 -16.07
N GLU A 205 -11.73 -12.39 -16.71
CA GLU A 205 -10.52 -13.22 -16.71
C GLU A 205 -9.75 -13.14 -15.39
N TYR A 206 -9.95 -12.07 -14.60
CA TYR A 206 -9.20 -11.85 -13.36
C TYR A 206 -10.08 -11.54 -12.13
N VAL A 207 -11.34 -11.11 -12.30
CA VAL A 207 -12.15 -10.56 -11.19
C VAL A 207 -12.30 -11.49 -9.98
N GLN A 208 -12.30 -12.81 -10.18
CA GLN A 208 -12.46 -13.76 -9.08
C GLN A 208 -11.22 -13.82 -8.16
N CYS A 209 -10.04 -13.39 -8.63
CA CYS A 209 -8.84 -13.34 -7.80
C CYS A 209 -8.72 -12.04 -7.00
N MET A 210 -9.61 -11.05 -7.20
CA MET A 210 -9.54 -9.75 -6.49
C MET A 210 -9.53 -9.88 -4.96
N PRO A 211 -10.35 -10.76 -4.32
CA PRO A 211 -10.31 -10.91 -2.86
C PRO A 211 -8.96 -11.43 -2.36
N ASP A 212 -8.39 -12.43 -3.04
CA ASP A 212 -7.07 -12.97 -2.69
C ASP A 212 -5.96 -11.93 -2.97
N LEU A 213 -6.07 -11.17 -4.07
CA LEU A 213 -5.10 -10.12 -4.40
C LEU A 213 -5.13 -8.98 -3.37
N ALA A 214 -6.31 -8.64 -2.86
CA ALA A 214 -6.45 -7.66 -1.79
C ALA A 214 -5.78 -8.12 -0.48
N ILE A 215 -5.92 -9.41 -0.14
CA ILE A 215 -5.17 -10.03 0.97
C ILE A 215 -3.68 -9.90 0.71
N VAL A 216 -3.19 -10.29 -0.48
CA VAL A 216 -1.77 -10.23 -0.83
C VAL A 216 -1.22 -8.81 -0.68
N LEU A 217 -1.90 -7.81 -1.23
CA LEU A 217 -1.48 -6.40 -1.17
C LEU A 217 -1.34 -5.88 0.27
N ASN A 218 -2.42 -5.98 1.06
CA ASN A 218 -2.44 -5.45 2.41
C ASN A 218 -1.46 -6.21 3.31
N HIS A 219 -1.54 -7.53 3.30
CA HIS A 219 -0.75 -8.36 4.20
C HIS A 219 0.74 -8.33 3.84
N ALA A 220 1.11 -8.35 2.56
CA ALA A 220 2.52 -8.22 2.19
C ALA A 220 3.08 -6.86 2.63
N ASN A 221 2.30 -5.78 2.51
CA ASN A 221 2.69 -4.48 3.06
C ASN A 221 2.89 -4.56 4.58
N ASP A 222 1.95 -5.14 5.34
CA ASP A 222 2.04 -5.30 6.80
C ASP A 222 3.24 -6.19 7.24
N ILE A 223 3.57 -7.26 6.48
CA ILE A 223 4.76 -8.10 6.73
C ILE A 223 6.04 -7.29 6.53
N LEU A 224 6.13 -6.54 5.43
CA LEU A 224 7.33 -5.78 5.06
C LEU A 224 7.47 -4.49 5.87
N SER A 225 6.37 -3.95 6.40
CA SER A 225 6.35 -2.76 7.25
C SER A 225 6.55 -3.07 8.73
N HIS A 226 6.36 -4.32 9.15
CA HIS A 226 6.42 -4.73 10.55
C HIS A 226 7.68 -4.21 11.28
N TYR A 227 8.86 -4.33 10.67
CA TYR A 227 10.09 -3.84 11.29
C TYR A 227 10.06 -2.33 11.59
N LYS A 228 9.66 -1.50 10.60
CA LYS A 228 9.60 -0.05 10.78
C LYS A 228 8.59 0.34 11.86
N GLU A 229 7.50 -0.40 11.98
CA GLU A 229 6.43 -0.13 12.94
C GLU A 229 6.86 -0.51 14.36
N GLU A 230 7.55 -1.65 14.53
CA GLU A 230 8.09 -2.05 15.83
C GLU A 230 9.12 -1.04 16.38
N ILE A 231 10.05 -0.57 15.55
CA ILE A 231 11.04 0.44 16.01
C ILE A 231 10.42 1.82 16.27
N GLN A 232 9.25 2.11 15.67
CA GLN A 232 8.48 3.33 15.92
C GLN A 232 7.57 3.21 17.15
N GLY A 233 7.42 1.99 17.70
CA GLY A 233 6.48 1.72 18.78
C GLY A 233 5.02 1.88 18.35
N ASP A 234 4.73 1.71 17.05
CA ASP A 234 3.37 1.82 16.55
C ASP A 234 2.53 0.61 17.01
N THR A 235 1.41 0.92 17.65
CA THR A 235 0.44 -0.06 18.17
C THR A 235 -0.91 0.03 17.50
N ALA A 236 -1.11 0.99 16.59
CA ALA A 236 -2.34 1.21 15.86
C ALA A 236 -2.32 0.57 14.45
N ASN A 237 -1.27 -0.21 14.13
CA ASN A 237 -1.20 -1.00 12.89
C ASN A 237 -2.04 -2.28 12.94
N TYR A 238 -2.31 -2.81 11.74
CA TYR A 238 -3.15 -4.00 11.56
C TYR A 238 -2.68 -5.20 12.39
N LEU A 239 -1.36 -5.47 12.42
CA LEU A 239 -0.82 -6.61 13.15
C LEU A 239 -1.08 -6.51 14.66
N SER A 240 -0.92 -5.33 15.23
CA SER A 240 -1.21 -5.06 16.65
C SER A 240 -2.70 -5.22 16.95
N LEU A 241 -3.57 -4.71 16.09
CA LEU A 241 -5.02 -4.84 16.21
C LEU A 241 -5.48 -6.31 16.08
N MET A 242 -4.91 -7.05 15.14
CA MET A 242 -5.16 -8.48 14.95
C MET A 242 -4.77 -9.27 16.20
N ALA A 243 -3.55 -9.06 16.70
CA ALA A 243 -3.05 -9.72 17.92
C ALA A 243 -3.96 -9.44 19.12
N ALA A 244 -4.34 -8.18 19.35
CA ALA A 244 -5.24 -7.79 20.42
C ALA A 244 -6.64 -8.41 20.28
N SER A 245 -7.22 -8.39 19.08
CA SER A 245 -8.58 -8.91 18.82
C SER A 245 -8.68 -10.43 18.99
N ARG A 246 -7.58 -11.16 18.84
CA ARG A 246 -7.54 -12.63 18.90
C ARG A 246 -6.83 -13.18 20.14
N GLY A 247 -6.27 -12.32 20.99
CA GLY A 247 -5.48 -12.73 22.15
C GLY A 247 -4.18 -13.46 21.75
N LEU A 248 -3.59 -13.10 20.62
CA LEU A 248 -2.35 -13.67 20.09
C LEU A 248 -1.14 -12.84 20.51
N THR A 249 0.05 -13.44 20.44
CA THR A 249 1.27 -12.63 20.40
C THR A 249 1.42 -11.97 19.02
N LYS A 250 2.18 -10.88 18.92
CA LYS A 250 2.48 -10.26 17.61
C LYS A 250 3.19 -11.23 16.65
N GLN A 251 4.03 -12.12 17.20
CA GLN A 251 4.72 -13.14 16.41
C GLN A 251 3.74 -14.18 15.84
N ASP A 252 2.79 -14.65 16.65
CA ASP A 252 1.77 -15.60 16.18
C ASP A 252 0.86 -14.94 15.13
N ALA A 253 0.46 -13.69 15.35
CA ALA A 253 -0.32 -12.92 14.38
C ALA A 253 0.46 -12.74 13.06
N LEU A 254 1.78 -12.51 13.11
CA LEU A 254 2.61 -12.38 11.91
C LEU A 254 2.70 -13.69 11.15
N GLN A 255 2.82 -14.82 11.86
CA GLN A 255 2.83 -16.14 11.25
C GLN A 255 1.50 -16.47 10.57
N GLU A 256 0.36 -16.19 11.22
CA GLU A 256 -0.97 -16.32 10.61
C GLU A 256 -1.10 -15.43 9.36
N LEU A 257 -0.57 -14.20 9.42
CA LEU A 257 -0.56 -13.28 8.31
C LEU A 257 0.17 -13.86 7.10
N ILE A 258 1.38 -14.37 7.31
CA ILE A 258 2.22 -14.98 6.29
C ILE A 258 1.52 -16.19 5.66
N GLU A 259 0.92 -17.05 6.48
CA GLU A 259 0.20 -18.23 5.98
C GLU A 259 -0.98 -17.85 5.09
N LYS A 260 -1.82 -16.91 5.53
CA LYS A 260 -2.95 -16.41 4.74
C LYS A 260 -2.48 -15.75 3.42
N THR A 261 -1.38 -15.00 3.46
CA THR A 261 -0.79 -14.34 2.28
C THR A 261 -0.26 -15.35 1.27
N VAL A 262 0.48 -16.36 1.73
CA VAL A 262 1.02 -17.43 0.87
C VAL A 262 -0.10 -18.23 0.22
N GLN A 263 -1.15 -18.55 0.98
CA GLN A 263 -2.30 -19.28 0.43
C GLN A 263 -3.04 -18.44 -0.63
N ALA A 264 -3.30 -17.17 -0.35
CA ALA A 264 -3.93 -16.26 -1.31
C ALA A 264 -3.09 -16.12 -2.59
N HIS A 265 -1.76 -16.00 -2.46
CA HIS A 265 -0.85 -15.99 -3.60
C HIS A 265 -0.96 -17.27 -4.45
N GLN A 266 -0.99 -18.45 -3.82
CA GLN A 266 -1.14 -19.73 -4.51
C GLN A 266 -2.50 -19.84 -5.24
N ASN A 267 -3.59 -19.42 -4.61
CA ASN A 267 -4.92 -19.40 -5.21
C ASN A 267 -4.94 -18.54 -6.49
N ILE A 268 -4.33 -17.34 -6.45
CA ILE A 268 -4.25 -16.44 -7.60
C ILE A 268 -3.48 -17.09 -8.74
N LEU A 269 -2.31 -17.69 -8.47
CA LEU A 269 -1.52 -18.39 -9.48
C LEU A 269 -2.31 -19.52 -10.15
N GLU A 270 -3.00 -20.35 -9.35
CA GLU A 270 -3.79 -21.46 -9.87
C GLU A 270 -4.98 -20.98 -10.72
N PHE A 271 -5.69 -19.95 -10.23
CA PHE A 271 -6.84 -19.37 -10.91
C PHE A 271 -6.46 -18.70 -12.23
N LEU A 272 -5.37 -17.91 -12.25
CA LEU A 272 -4.94 -17.16 -13.44
C LEU A 272 -4.19 -18.03 -14.46
N ARG A 273 -3.70 -19.23 -14.09
CA ARG A 273 -2.96 -20.14 -14.96
C ARG A 273 -3.57 -20.35 -16.37
N PRO A 274 -4.91 -20.45 -16.56
CA PRO A 274 -5.50 -20.60 -17.88
C PRO A 274 -5.42 -19.34 -18.76
N CYS A 275 -5.13 -18.17 -18.19
CA CYS A 275 -5.03 -16.88 -18.87
C CYS A 275 -3.59 -16.30 -18.72
N PRO A 276 -2.66 -16.63 -19.64
CA PRO A 276 -1.25 -16.25 -19.50
C PRO A 276 -1.01 -14.74 -19.33
N GLU A 277 -1.75 -13.89 -20.05
CA GLU A 277 -1.64 -12.43 -19.93
C GLU A 277 -1.97 -11.95 -18.51
N ALA A 278 -3.04 -12.47 -17.90
CA ALA A 278 -3.42 -12.13 -16.53
C ALA A 278 -2.43 -12.68 -15.50
N HIS A 279 -2.00 -13.92 -15.70
CA HIS A 279 -1.04 -14.59 -14.84
C HIS A 279 0.30 -13.85 -14.82
N ASP A 280 0.84 -13.52 -16.00
CA ASP A 280 2.13 -12.86 -16.12
C ASP A 280 2.07 -11.42 -15.58
N ALA A 281 0.95 -10.72 -15.76
CA ALA A 281 0.72 -9.41 -15.14
C ALA A 281 0.76 -9.49 -13.61
N TYR A 282 0.10 -10.48 -13.01
CA TYR A 282 0.13 -10.68 -11.56
C TYR A 282 1.53 -11.06 -11.04
N VAL A 283 2.23 -11.98 -11.71
CA VAL A 283 3.58 -12.41 -11.31
C VAL A 283 4.57 -11.25 -11.39
N ALA A 284 4.56 -10.50 -12.50
CA ALA A 284 5.38 -9.30 -12.66
C ALA A 284 5.05 -8.26 -11.59
N PHE A 285 3.76 -8.03 -11.34
CA PHE A 285 3.30 -7.13 -10.30
C PHE A 285 3.82 -7.51 -8.93
N PHE A 286 3.66 -8.77 -8.50
CA PHE A 286 3.99 -9.14 -7.13
C PHE A 286 5.51 -9.12 -6.87
N ASP A 287 6.32 -9.60 -7.82
CA ASP A 287 7.78 -9.45 -7.74
C ASP A 287 8.20 -7.97 -7.70
N GLY A 288 7.59 -7.15 -8.55
CA GLY A 288 7.78 -5.70 -8.57
C GLY A 288 7.35 -4.99 -7.28
N PHE A 289 6.26 -5.44 -6.67
CA PHE A 289 5.75 -4.90 -5.40
C PHE A 289 6.75 -5.13 -4.27
N ILE A 290 7.35 -6.32 -4.19
CA ILE A 290 8.45 -6.57 -3.23
C ILE A 290 9.64 -5.64 -3.51
N LYS A 291 10.06 -5.51 -4.77
CA LYS A 291 11.17 -4.60 -5.14
C LYS A 291 10.88 -3.14 -4.81
N ALA A 292 9.64 -2.68 -4.95
CA ALA A 292 9.26 -1.32 -4.57
C ALA A 292 9.49 -1.09 -3.07
N HIS A 293 9.12 -2.06 -2.22
CA HIS A 293 9.30 -2.00 -0.77
C HIS A 293 10.78 -2.03 -0.35
N THR A 294 11.64 -2.71 -1.10
CA THR A 294 13.09 -2.73 -0.84
C THR A 294 13.80 -1.49 -1.36
N THR A 295 13.29 -0.88 -2.44
CA THR A 295 13.87 0.32 -3.08
C THR A 295 13.66 1.57 -2.22
N VAL A 296 12.49 1.71 -1.59
CA VAL A 296 12.19 2.89 -0.77
C VAL A 296 12.67 2.70 0.66
N LYS A 297 13.45 3.67 1.15
CA LYS A 297 14.00 3.67 2.53
C LYS A 297 12.93 3.73 3.63
N ARG A 298 11.66 3.99 3.28
CA ARG A 298 10.53 4.07 4.23
C ARG A 298 10.43 2.82 5.10
N TYR A 299 10.65 1.62 4.54
CA TYR A 299 10.45 0.35 5.25
C TYR A 299 11.68 -0.13 6.03
N LYS A 300 12.86 0.47 5.79
CA LYS A 300 14.13 0.13 6.45
C LYS A 300 14.51 -1.35 6.37
N LEU A 301 14.09 -2.02 5.30
CA LEU A 301 14.32 -3.45 5.11
C LEU A 301 15.81 -3.79 5.03
N GLU A 302 16.65 -2.86 4.59
CA GLU A 302 18.11 -3.00 4.57
C GLU A 302 18.71 -3.22 5.97
N GLU A 303 18.10 -2.66 7.03
CA GLU A 303 18.60 -2.82 8.41
C GLU A 303 18.36 -4.25 8.94
N VAL A 304 17.34 -4.93 8.40
CA VAL A 304 16.96 -6.29 8.78
C VAL A 304 17.57 -7.31 7.84
N MET A 305 17.51 -7.09 6.53
CA MET A 305 17.82 -8.08 5.51
C MET A 305 19.30 -8.10 5.11
N SER A 306 20.06 -7.03 5.35
CA SER A 306 21.50 -7.07 5.16
C SER A 306 22.13 -8.03 6.17
N GLU A 307 22.98 -8.95 5.69
CA GLU A 307 23.85 -9.71 6.59
C GLU A 307 24.70 -8.70 7.36
N ARG A 308 24.49 -8.60 8.68
CA ARG A 308 25.53 -8.00 9.53
C ARG A 308 26.68 -8.99 9.47
N SER A 309 27.72 -8.66 8.73
CA SER A 309 29.00 -9.35 8.83
C SER A 309 29.35 -9.37 10.31
N SER A 310 29.26 -10.56 10.91
CA SER A 310 29.74 -10.80 12.27
C SER A 310 31.26 -10.59 12.23
N SER A 311 31.71 -9.40 12.59
CA SER A 311 33.10 -9.15 12.98
C SER A 311 33.30 -9.54 14.44
#